data_AF-A0A0S7C1N8-F1
#
_entry.id   AF-A0A0S7C1N8-F1
#
_cell.length_a   1.000
_cell.length_b   1.000
_cell.length_c   1.000
_cell.angle_alpha   90.00
_cell.angle_beta   90.00
_cell.angle_gamma   90.00
#
_symmetry.space_group_name_H-M   'P 1'
#
loop_
_entity.id
_entity.type
_entity.pdbx_description
1 polymer ?
#
loop_
_entity_poly.entity_id
_entity_poly.type
_entity_poly.pdbx_seq_one_letter_code
_entity_poly.pdbx_strand_id
1 'polypeptide(L)'
;MLELTRPYSLDKYINRHGQINEINNIPANKTYLLGYIIEDKLNEIVQFDPSNGEALMLLKERKEWLEQGKRNQMSFLTSDHLDVYVATSMRLEHEYLLISKLVNLIFNSDILKPLNIRWFDPTQAYCENRIDKGLSEALMLKRAKLTLYLVQESDTFGKDSELASTLAQGKPVIAFVPEGNKEYVDSLLEELHRLNPSVSEQEIILRQLKIFNPNLAWEVENQELRNWIENPEKAPIENLKDLLYSTVEQTYNKRAKTLKETHPLGIQVSLRTGVANGVLVVRTIEDCSRLIETILLNKMSFKVEKLPEPNEEYLTLVEDISKSIFRVKTGDEILTNSFWNFYLE
;
A
#
# COMPACT_ATOMS: atom_id res chain seq x y z
N MET A 1 -29.11 -1.14 18.87
CA MET A 1 -27.97 -0.21 18.65
C MET A 1 -26.82 -0.42 19.64
N LEU A 2 -27.04 -0.53 20.95
CA LEU A 2 -25.98 -0.71 21.96
C LEU A 2 -25.10 -1.97 21.82
N GLU A 3 -25.57 -3.03 21.18
CA GLU A 3 -24.75 -4.24 20.91
C GLU A 3 -23.76 -4.04 19.75
N LEU A 4 -24.06 -3.16 18.79
CA LEU A 4 -23.22 -2.92 17.61
C LEU A 4 -22.00 -2.04 17.93
N THR A 5 -21.99 -1.37 19.09
CA THR A 5 -20.91 -0.47 19.52
C THR A 5 -19.99 -1.08 20.58
N ARG A 6 -20.25 -2.33 21.00
CA ARG A 6 -19.38 -3.00 21.97
C ARG A 6 -18.11 -3.53 21.30
N PRO A 7 -16.97 -3.50 21.99
CA PRO A 7 -15.80 -4.23 21.58
C PRO A 7 -16.11 -5.71 21.37
N TYR A 8 -15.55 -6.29 20.31
CA TYR A 8 -15.56 -7.74 20.13
C TYR A 8 -14.56 -8.40 21.10
N SER A 9 -14.91 -9.59 21.60
CA SER A 9 -13.94 -10.42 22.34
C SER A 9 -12.78 -10.79 21.43
N LEU A 10 -11.58 -10.81 22.01
CA LEU A 10 -10.36 -11.30 21.36
C LEU A 10 -10.51 -12.75 20.89
N ASP A 11 -11.26 -13.55 21.65
CA ASP A 11 -11.55 -14.97 21.37
C ASP A 11 -12.15 -15.19 19.98
N LYS A 12 -12.87 -14.18 19.45
CA LYS A 12 -13.46 -14.21 18.11
C LYS A 12 -12.41 -14.42 17.01
N TYR A 13 -11.19 -13.93 17.22
CA TYR A 13 -10.09 -14.05 16.26
C TYR A 13 -9.06 -15.11 16.70
N ILE A 14 -8.80 -15.27 18.00
CA ILE A 14 -7.87 -16.29 18.51
C ILE A 14 -8.41 -17.71 18.26
N ASN A 15 -9.68 -17.95 18.58
CA ASN A 15 -10.29 -19.28 18.47
C ASN A 15 -10.94 -19.52 17.10
N ARG A 16 -10.72 -18.63 16.15
CA ARG A 16 -11.22 -18.79 14.79
C ARG A 16 -10.54 -19.99 14.16
N HIS A 17 -11.35 -20.83 13.50
CA HIS A 17 -10.84 -21.99 12.78
C HIS A 17 -9.83 -21.60 11.69
N GLY A 18 -8.99 -22.57 11.32
CA GLY A 18 -8.05 -22.44 10.21
C GLY A 18 -8.74 -22.09 8.89
N GLN A 19 -7.98 -21.58 7.92
CA GLN A 19 -8.51 -21.26 6.60
C GLN A 19 -9.06 -22.53 5.94
N ILE A 20 -10.22 -22.44 5.28
CA ILE A 20 -10.81 -23.59 4.57
C ILE A 20 -9.87 -24.06 3.44
N ASN A 21 -9.33 -23.09 2.69
CA ASN A 21 -8.32 -23.32 1.67
C ASN A 21 -7.06 -22.56 2.07
N GLU A 22 -5.96 -23.28 2.26
CA GLU A 22 -4.68 -22.69 2.65
C GLU A 22 -4.06 -21.90 1.49
N ILE A 23 -3.54 -20.71 1.82
CA ILE A 23 -2.69 -19.94 0.91
C ILE A 23 -1.27 -20.49 1.00
N ASN A 24 -0.78 -21.06 -0.11
CA ASN A 24 0.60 -21.48 -0.21
C ASN A 24 1.42 -20.30 -0.73
N ASN A 25 2.09 -19.61 0.19
CA ASN A 25 2.80 -18.38 -0.11
C ASN A 25 3.96 -18.63 -1.10
N ILE A 26 3.99 -17.80 -2.14
CA ILE A 26 5.10 -17.62 -3.06
C ILE A 26 6.21 -16.88 -2.29
N PRO A 27 7.47 -17.37 -2.32
CA PRO A 27 8.59 -16.68 -1.70
C PRO A 27 8.69 -15.21 -2.15
N ALA A 28 9.01 -14.30 -1.24
CA ALA A 28 9.03 -12.86 -1.53
C ALA A 28 9.97 -12.48 -2.68
N ASN A 29 11.06 -13.22 -2.90
CA ASN A 29 11.98 -13.04 -4.03
C ASN A 29 11.52 -13.68 -5.34
N LYS A 30 10.31 -14.25 -5.37
CA LYS A 30 9.70 -14.90 -6.54
C LYS A 30 8.37 -14.27 -6.95
N THR A 31 7.78 -13.42 -6.11
CA THR A 31 6.50 -12.74 -6.40
C THR A 31 6.56 -11.85 -7.65
N TYR A 32 7.72 -11.28 -7.99
CA TYR A 32 7.89 -10.50 -9.22
C TYR A 32 7.63 -11.29 -10.50
N LEU A 33 7.78 -12.62 -10.47
CA LEU A 33 7.52 -13.50 -11.61
C LEU A 33 6.04 -13.50 -12.03
N LEU A 34 5.15 -13.03 -11.16
CA LEU A 34 3.74 -12.83 -11.50
C LEU A 34 3.50 -11.60 -12.40
N GLY A 35 4.46 -10.68 -12.47
CA GLY A 35 4.35 -9.43 -13.23
C GLY A 35 4.42 -9.64 -14.74
N TYR A 36 3.81 -8.71 -15.48
CA TYR A 36 3.87 -8.69 -16.96
C TYR A 36 5.20 -8.11 -17.49
N ILE A 37 5.84 -7.19 -16.76
CA ILE A 37 7.10 -6.56 -17.20
C ILE A 37 8.22 -7.61 -17.34
N ILE A 38 8.32 -8.55 -16.40
CA ILE A 38 9.31 -9.64 -16.49
C ILE A 38 8.97 -10.62 -17.62
N GLU A 39 7.68 -10.86 -17.89
CA GLU A 39 7.24 -11.67 -19.02
C GLU A 39 7.68 -11.05 -20.35
N ASP A 40 7.39 -9.76 -20.53
CA ASP A 40 7.78 -9.03 -21.73
C ASP A 40 9.30 -9.04 -21.92
N LYS A 41 10.06 -8.77 -20.85
CA LYS A 41 11.54 -8.81 -20.86
C LYS A 41 12.08 -10.20 -21.25
N LEU A 42 11.54 -11.26 -20.67
CA LEU A 42 11.98 -12.63 -20.97
C LEU A 42 11.63 -13.05 -22.40
N ASN A 43 10.45 -12.68 -22.88
CA ASN A 43 10.03 -12.96 -24.25
C ASN A 43 10.92 -12.23 -25.26
N GLU A 44 11.29 -10.97 -24.99
CA GLU A 44 12.23 -10.20 -25.83
C GLU A 44 13.61 -10.87 -25.90
N ILE A 45 14.14 -11.32 -24.75
CA ILE A 45 15.43 -12.03 -24.69
C ILE A 45 15.37 -13.32 -25.51
N VAL A 46 14.33 -14.14 -25.34
CA VAL A 46 14.18 -15.41 -26.07
C VAL A 46 13.92 -15.19 -27.55
N GLN A 47 13.26 -14.09 -27.93
CA GLN A 47 13.08 -13.73 -29.33
C GLN A 47 14.42 -13.38 -30.00
N PHE A 48 15.31 -12.69 -29.29
CA PHE A 48 16.64 -12.31 -29.79
C PHE A 48 17.64 -13.47 -29.74
N ASP A 49 17.65 -14.25 -28.66
CA ASP A 49 18.46 -15.44 -28.46
C ASP A 49 17.58 -16.61 -27.97
N PRO A 50 17.02 -17.42 -28.89
CA PRO A 50 16.19 -18.58 -28.55
C PRO A 50 16.92 -19.67 -27.76
N SER A 51 18.25 -19.60 -27.69
CA SER A 51 19.09 -20.55 -26.95
C SER A 51 19.52 -20.04 -25.58
N ASN A 52 19.04 -18.85 -25.16
CA ASN A 52 19.36 -18.28 -23.87
C ASN A 52 18.82 -19.17 -22.72
N GLY A 53 19.70 -20.00 -22.16
CA GLY A 53 19.33 -20.98 -21.14
C GLY A 53 18.78 -20.36 -19.86
N GLU A 54 19.27 -19.19 -19.46
CA GLU A 54 18.82 -18.48 -18.26
C GLU A 54 17.39 -17.97 -18.41
N ALA A 55 17.07 -17.31 -19.53
CA ALA A 55 15.73 -16.82 -19.81
C ALA A 55 14.72 -17.96 -19.94
N LEU A 56 15.10 -19.07 -20.60
CA LEU A 56 14.25 -20.27 -20.71
C LEU A 56 13.99 -20.92 -19.35
N MET A 57 15.01 -20.99 -18.48
CA MET A 57 14.84 -21.49 -17.11
C MET A 57 13.89 -20.60 -16.31
N LEU A 58 14.05 -19.27 -16.41
CA LEU A 58 13.19 -18.34 -15.66
C LEU A 58 11.75 -18.34 -16.18
N LEU A 59 11.52 -18.52 -17.49
CA LEU A 59 10.17 -18.73 -18.04
C LEU A 59 9.53 -20.02 -17.54
N LYS A 60 10.32 -21.09 -17.37
CA LYS A 60 9.82 -22.34 -16.78
C LYS A 60 9.45 -22.13 -15.31
N GLU A 61 10.32 -21.52 -14.54
CA GLU A 61 10.06 -21.20 -13.13
C GLU A 61 8.83 -20.29 -12.99
N ARG A 62 8.70 -19.26 -13.85
CA ARG A 62 7.54 -18.37 -13.87
C ARG A 62 6.23 -19.15 -13.99
N LYS A 63 6.16 -20.14 -14.89
CA LYS A 63 4.93 -20.95 -15.05
C LYS A 63 4.54 -21.65 -13.75
N GLU A 64 5.49 -22.13 -12.97
CA GLU A 64 5.23 -22.77 -11.68
C GLU A 64 4.60 -21.77 -10.69
N TRP A 65 5.17 -20.56 -10.60
CA TRP A 65 4.66 -19.52 -9.71
C TRP A 65 3.33 -18.91 -10.18
N LEU A 66 3.08 -18.81 -11.49
CA LEU A 66 1.77 -18.41 -12.02
C LEU A 66 0.68 -19.39 -11.59
N GLU A 67 0.93 -20.69 -11.70
CA GLU A 67 -0.04 -21.71 -11.27
C GLU A 67 -0.27 -21.66 -9.75
N GLN A 68 0.76 -21.39 -8.96
CA GLN A 68 0.60 -21.14 -7.52
C GLN A 68 -0.24 -19.87 -7.26
N GLY A 69 0.03 -18.77 -7.97
CA GLY A 69 -0.72 -17.53 -7.88
C GLY A 69 -2.21 -17.69 -8.24
N LYS A 70 -2.53 -18.53 -9.24
CA LYS A 70 -3.92 -18.88 -9.60
C LYS A 70 -4.62 -19.67 -8.49
N ARG A 71 -3.92 -20.62 -7.86
CA ARG A 71 -4.46 -21.38 -6.71
C ARG A 71 -4.71 -20.50 -5.49
N ASN A 72 -3.78 -19.59 -5.20
CA ASN A 72 -3.92 -18.61 -4.13
C ASN A 72 -5.11 -17.67 -4.41
N GLN A 73 -5.24 -17.17 -5.64
CA GLN A 73 -6.39 -16.37 -6.07
C GLN A 73 -7.72 -17.08 -5.83
N MET A 74 -7.82 -18.37 -6.19
CA MET A 74 -9.02 -19.17 -5.92
C MET A 74 -9.29 -19.32 -4.42
N SER A 75 -8.23 -19.52 -3.63
CA SER A 75 -8.33 -19.64 -2.17
C SER A 75 -8.78 -18.33 -1.51
N PHE A 76 -8.33 -17.18 -2.00
CA PHE A 76 -8.84 -15.87 -1.56
C PHE A 76 -10.32 -15.67 -1.91
N LEU A 77 -10.71 -16.01 -3.15
CA LEU A 77 -12.09 -15.93 -3.61
C LEU A 77 -13.04 -16.79 -2.79
N THR A 78 -12.59 -17.97 -2.38
CA THR A 78 -13.37 -18.96 -1.62
C THR A 78 -13.18 -18.88 -0.10
N SER A 79 -12.31 -17.99 0.40
CA SER A 79 -12.10 -17.80 1.83
C SER A 79 -13.43 -17.49 2.52
N ASP A 80 -13.66 -17.99 3.72
CA ASP A 80 -14.87 -17.73 4.52
C ASP A 80 -14.81 -16.38 5.25
N HIS A 81 -13.61 -15.82 5.43
CA HIS A 81 -13.40 -14.50 6.02
C HIS A 81 -12.34 -13.72 5.26
N LEU A 82 -12.57 -12.43 5.12
CA LEU A 82 -11.59 -11.48 4.66
C LEU A 82 -11.67 -10.25 5.56
N ASP A 83 -10.64 -10.03 6.36
CA ASP A 83 -10.59 -8.95 7.33
C ASP A 83 -9.90 -7.71 6.75
N VAL A 84 -8.78 -7.92 6.04
CA VAL A 84 -7.96 -6.82 5.48
C VAL A 84 -7.75 -7.00 3.98
N TYR A 85 -7.97 -5.95 3.21
CA TYR A 85 -7.52 -5.86 1.81
C TYR A 85 -6.20 -5.11 1.77
N VAL A 86 -5.14 -5.67 1.17
CA VAL A 86 -3.88 -4.94 1.00
C VAL A 86 -3.85 -4.31 -0.39
N ALA A 87 -3.89 -2.98 -0.43
CA ALA A 87 -3.83 -2.19 -1.66
C ALA A 87 -2.38 -1.82 -1.98
N THR A 88 -1.90 -2.25 -3.15
CA THR A 88 -0.50 -2.10 -3.59
C THR A 88 -0.45 -1.82 -5.09
N SER A 89 0.69 -1.35 -5.55
CA SER A 89 0.96 -1.07 -6.95
C SER A 89 2.39 -1.49 -7.26
N MET A 90 2.58 -2.69 -7.80
CA MET A 90 3.91 -3.23 -8.05
C MET A 90 4.14 -3.39 -9.55
N ARG A 91 5.30 -2.96 -10.01
CA ARG A 91 5.75 -3.01 -11.40
C ARG A 91 7.18 -3.56 -11.48
N LEU A 92 8.06 -3.07 -10.61
CA LEU A 92 9.47 -3.41 -10.59
C LEU A 92 9.75 -4.53 -9.57
N GLU A 93 10.80 -5.32 -9.84
CA GLU A 93 11.13 -6.51 -9.04
C GLU A 93 11.31 -6.20 -7.54
N HIS A 94 11.99 -5.10 -7.20
CA HIS A 94 12.19 -4.72 -5.81
C HIS A 94 10.89 -4.31 -5.12
N GLU A 95 9.93 -3.73 -5.83
CA GLU A 95 8.62 -3.37 -5.25
C GLU A 95 7.88 -4.62 -4.77
N TYR A 96 7.88 -5.70 -5.56
CA TYR A 96 7.27 -6.98 -5.17
C TYR A 96 7.91 -7.57 -3.91
N LEU A 97 9.24 -7.54 -3.83
CA LEU A 97 10.00 -8.04 -2.69
C LEU A 97 9.73 -7.23 -1.41
N LEU A 98 9.85 -5.90 -1.50
CA LEU A 98 9.69 -5.00 -0.36
C LEU A 98 8.27 -5.02 0.19
N ILE A 99 7.27 -5.03 -0.69
CA ILE A 99 5.86 -5.12 -0.30
C ILE A 99 5.57 -6.46 0.36
N SER A 100 6.02 -7.57 -0.22
CA SER A 100 5.82 -8.89 0.39
C SER A 100 6.49 -8.98 1.77
N LYS A 101 7.69 -8.43 1.94
CA LYS A 101 8.36 -8.34 3.26
C LYS A 101 7.57 -7.49 4.24
N LEU A 102 7.12 -6.29 3.84
CA LEU A 102 6.36 -5.38 4.70
C LEU A 102 5.03 -6.00 5.16
N VAL A 103 4.28 -6.61 4.24
CA VAL A 103 3.03 -7.33 4.55
C VAL A 103 3.31 -8.43 5.57
N ASN A 104 4.35 -9.24 5.35
CA ASN A 104 4.74 -10.28 6.30
C ASN A 104 5.10 -9.71 7.68
N LEU A 105 5.84 -8.60 7.75
CA LEU A 105 6.21 -7.97 9.03
C LEU A 105 4.98 -7.44 9.79
N ILE A 106 4.02 -6.82 9.10
CA ILE A 106 2.79 -6.30 9.73
C ILE A 106 1.95 -7.45 10.31
N PHE A 107 1.62 -8.45 9.49
CA PHE A 107 0.71 -9.53 9.90
C PHE A 107 1.36 -10.58 10.82
N ASN A 108 2.69 -10.65 10.87
CA ASN A 108 3.42 -11.47 11.85
C ASN A 108 3.95 -10.68 13.07
N SER A 109 3.55 -9.43 13.23
CA SER A 109 3.86 -8.66 14.45
C SER A 109 3.29 -9.35 15.69
N ASP A 110 3.89 -9.13 16.86
CA ASP A 110 3.43 -9.71 18.13
C ASP A 110 1.97 -9.35 18.48
N ILE A 111 1.46 -8.26 17.89
CA ILE A 111 0.09 -7.78 18.07
C ILE A 111 -0.90 -8.58 17.21
N LEU A 112 -0.58 -8.78 15.92
CA LEU A 112 -1.51 -9.41 14.98
C LEU A 112 -1.36 -10.93 14.89
N LYS A 113 -0.16 -11.46 15.11
CA LYS A 113 0.14 -12.89 14.98
C LYS A 113 -0.74 -13.81 15.86
N PRO A 114 -1.11 -13.44 17.11
CA PRO A 114 -2.02 -14.24 17.92
C PRO A 114 -3.46 -14.28 17.35
N LEU A 115 -3.81 -13.34 16.48
CA LEU A 115 -5.12 -13.22 15.87
C LEU A 115 -5.09 -13.97 14.54
N ASN A 116 -6.02 -14.91 14.32
CA ASN A 116 -6.15 -15.61 13.03
C ASN A 116 -6.81 -14.70 11.97
N ILE A 117 -6.22 -13.53 11.74
CA ILE A 117 -6.64 -12.52 10.77
C ILE A 117 -6.42 -13.06 9.36
N ARG A 118 -7.33 -12.73 8.45
CA ARG A 118 -7.23 -13.11 7.05
C ARG A 118 -7.16 -11.88 6.18
N TRP A 119 -6.16 -11.82 5.33
CA TRP A 119 -5.96 -10.69 4.43
C TRP A 119 -5.79 -11.16 2.99
N PHE A 120 -6.13 -10.29 2.06
CA PHE A 120 -5.85 -10.47 0.65
C PHE A 120 -4.52 -9.79 0.34
N ASP A 121 -3.55 -10.57 -0.12
CA ASP A 121 -2.24 -10.09 -0.55
C ASP A 121 -2.14 -10.21 -2.09
N PRO A 122 -2.22 -9.10 -2.84
CA PRO A 122 -2.12 -9.14 -4.30
C PRO A 122 -0.73 -9.60 -4.79
N THR A 123 0.32 -9.61 -3.95
CA THR A 123 1.64 -10.16 -4.31
C THR A 123 1.62 -11.68 -4.45
N GLN A 124 0.60 -12.33 -3.89
CA GLN A 124 0.45 -13.78 -3.82
C GLN A 124 -0.56 -14.33 -4.82
N ALA A 125 -1.23 -13.46 -5.58
CA ALA A 125 -2.37 -13.81 -6.41
C ALA A 125 -2.10 -13.48 -7.89
N TYR A 126 -2.58 -14.34 -8.79
CA TYR A 126 -2.46 -14.12 -10.23
C TYR A 126 -3.79 -14.37 -10.94
N CYS A 127 -4.15 -13.43 -11.81
CA CYS A 127 -5.30 -13.52 -12.70
C CYS A 127 -4.92 -12.96 -14.06
N GLU A 128 -5.00 -13.79 -15.08
CA GLU A 128 -4.57 -13.47 -16.46
C GLU A 128 -5.54 -12.50 -17.15
N ASN A 129 -6.84 -12.75 -17.00
CA ASN A 129 -7.87 -11.89 -17.60
C ASN A 129 -8.03 -10.60 -16.80
N ARG A 130 -7.85 -9.45 -17.46
CA ARG A 130 -7.96 -8.12 -16.82
C ARG A 130 -9.34 -7.85 -16.20
N ILE A 131 -10.42 -8.36 -16.81
CA ILE A 131 -11.80 -8.14 -16.36
C ILE A 131 -12.03 -8.95 -15.09
N ASP A 132 -11.69 -10.24 -15.11
CA ASP A 132 -11.84 -11.13 -13.96
C ASP A 132 -10.97 -10.66 -12.79
N LYS A 133 -9.77 -10.15 -13.08
CA LYS A 133 -8.91 -9.51 -12.09
C LYS A 133 -9.62 -8.34 -11.41
N GLY A 134 -10.10 -7.36 -12.19
CA GLY A 134 -10.79 -6.20 -11.64
C GLY A 134 -12.06 -6.56 -10.85
N LEU A 135 -12.84 -7.54 -11.32
CA LEU A 135 -14.01 -8.05 -10.59
C LEU A 135 -13.61 -8.73 -9.28
N SER A 136 -12.58 -9.57 -9.31
CA SER A 136 -12.10 -10.30 -8.13
C SER A 136 -11.56 -9.35 -7.06
N GLU A 137 -10.77 -8.35 -7.43
CA GLU A 137 -10.24 -7.32 -6.55
C GLU A 137 -11.37 -6.46 -5.98
N ALA A 138 -12.34 -6.05 -6.79
CA ALA A 138 -13.52 -5.32 -6.32
C ALA A 138 -14.36 -6.14 -5.31
N LEU A 139 -14.50 -7.45 -5.52
CA LEU A 139 -15.17 -8.35 -4.58
C LEU A 139 -14.37 -8.53 -3.29
N MET A 140 -13.05 -8.71 -3.38
CA MET A 140 -12.20 -8.78 -2.19
C MET A 140 -12.28 -7.48 -1.40
N LEU A 141 -12.15 -6.35 -2.09
CA LEU A 141 -12.31 -5.03 -1.52
C LEU A 141 -13.65 -4.89 -0.82
N LYS A 142 -14.76 -5.33 -1.44
CA LYS A 142 -16.11 -5.30 -0.84
C LYS A 142 -16.20 -6.14 0.43
N ARG A 143 -15.62 -7.34 0.44
CA ARG A 143 -15.68 -8.32 1.53
C ARG A 143 -14.81 -7.96 2.72
N ALA A 144 -13.65 -7.34 2.50
CA ALA A 144 -12.74 -6.91 3.56
C ALA A 144 -13.40 -5.92 4.52
N LYS A 145 -13.00 -5.93 5.80
CA LYS A 145 -13.51 -5.01 6.82
C LYS A 145 -12.80 -3.66 6.79
N LEU A 146 -11.53 -3.66 6.40
CA LEU A 146 -10.70 -2.46 6.21
C LEU A 146 -9.71 -2.67 5.06
N THR A 147 -9.16 -1.58 4.56
CA THR A 147 -8.08 -1.60 3.55
C THR A 147 -6.80 -1.08 4.15
N LEU A 148 -5.70 -1.82 3.97
CA LEU A 148 -4.34 -1.39 4.22
C LEU A 148 -3.76 -0.87 2.89
N TYR A 149 -3.67 0.44 2.74
CA TYR A 149 -3.06 1.11 1.61
C TYR A 149 -1.56 1.31 1.88
N LEU A 150 -0.70 0.68 1.09
CA LEU A 150 0.75 0.82 1.23
C LEU A 150 1.23 1.93 0.29
N VAL A 151 1.66 3.10 0.82
CA VAL A 151 2.29 4.14 -0.01
C VAL A 151 3.64 3.63 -0.51
N GLN A 152 3.89 3.80 -1.81
CA GLN A 152 5.10 3.31 -2.48
C GLN A 152 5.87 4.47 -3.13
N GLU A 153 7.04 4.16 -3.67
CA GLU A 153 7.86 5.09 -4.47
C GLU A 153 7.09 5.68 -5.66
N SER A 154 6.21 4.87 -6.25
CA SER A 154 5.25 5.30 -7.25
C SER A 154 3.86 4.77 -6.92
N ASP A 155 2.87 5.67 -6.89
CA ASP A 155 1.49 5.32 -6.66
C ASP A 155 0.70 5.39 -7.96
N THR A 156 -0.32 4.55 -8.09
CA THR A 156 -1.13 4.45 -9.31
C THR A 156 -2.57 4.83 -9.05
N PHE A 157 -3.23 5.27 -10.12
CA PHE A 157 -4.66 5.57 -10.13
C PHE A 157 -5.50 4.38 -9.63
N GLY A 158 -5.08 3.14 -9.93
CA GLY A 158 -5.73 1.92 -9.42
C GLY A 158 -5.76 1.90 -7.89
N LYS A 159 -4.63 2.12 -7.24
CA LYS A 159 -4.53 2.11 -5.77
C LYS A 159 -5.34 3.23 -5.12
N ASP A 160 -5.31 4.43 -5.70
CA ASP A 160 -6.12 5.57 -5.21
C ASP A 160 -7.63 5.30 -5.35
N SER A 161 -8.03 4.57 -6.41
CA SER A 161 -9.42 4.14 -6.58
C SER A 161 -9.87 3.12 -5.54
N GLU A 162 -8.99 2.21 -5.10
CA GLU A 162 -9.29 1.24 -4.03
C GLU A 162 -9.45 1.94 -2.68
N LEU A 163 -8.60 2.92 -2.38
CA LEU A 163 -8.73 3.79 -1.20
C LEU A 163 -10.08 4.51 -1.20
N ALA A 164 -10.38 5.24 -2.28
CA ALA A 164 -11.62 6.02 -2.37
C ALA A 164 -12.86 5.12 -2.30
N SER A 165 -12.84 3.99 -3.01
CA SER A 165 -13.93 3.00 -3.00
C SER A 165 -14.14 2.39 -1.61
N THR A 166 -13.07 2.15 -0.85
CA THR A 166 -13.19 1.63 0.53
C THR A 166 -13.87 2.64 1.44
N LEU A 167 -13.44 3.90 1.41
CA LEU A 167 -14.04 4.97 2.21
C LEU A 167 -15.50 5.24 1.81
N ALA A 168 -15.81 5.22 0.51
CA ALA A 168 -17.17 5.36 -0.01
C ALA A 168 -18.10 4.22 0.42
N GLN A 169 -17.56 3.05 0.75
CA GLN A 169 -18.30 1.94 1.37
C GLN A 169 -18.48 2.11 2.90
N GLY A 170 -17.92 3.16 3.50
CA GLY A 170 -17.96 3.42 4.93
C GLY A 170 -16.97 2.60 5.75
N LYS A 171 -15.96 2.02 5.10
CA LYS A 171 -14.96 1.17 5.76
C LYS A 171 -13.66 1.94 6.01
N PRO A 172 -12.94 1.64 7.11
CA PRO A 172 -11.67 2.29 7.40
C PRO A 172 -10.61 1.99 6.33
N VAL A 173 -9.78 2.99 6.04
CA VAL A 173 -8.54 2.82 5.29
C VAL A 173 -7.38 3.22 6.19
N ILE A 174 -6.39 2.35 6.32
CA ILE A 174 -5.10 2.66 6.93
C ILE A 174 -4.11 2.90 5.80
N ALA A 175 -3.55 4.10 5.69
CA ALA A 175 -2.44 4.38 4.81
C ALA A 175 -1.12 4.24 5.59
N PHE A 176 -0.35 3.21 5.26
CA PHE A 176 1.02 3.04 5.76
C PHE A 176 1.96 3.85 4.88
N VAL A 177 2.66 4.81 5.48
CA VAL A 177 3.62 5.68 4.79
C VAL A 177 5.00 5.48 5.39
N PRO A 178 5.96 4.91 4.65
CA PRO A 178 7.33 4.77 5.14
C PRO A 178 7.89 6.07 5.70
N GLU A 179 8.72 6.00 6.73
CA GLU A 179 9.37 7.21 7.26
C GLU A 179 10.30 7.85 6.24
N GLY A 180 10.97 7.03 5.40
CA GLY A 180 11.94 7.51 4.44
C GLY A 180 13.24 7.99 5.08
N ASN A 181 13.52 7.55 6.31
CA ASN A 181 14.76 7.84 7.03
C ASN A 181 15.97 7.14 6.39
N LYS A 182 17.17 7.41 6.91
CA LYS A 182 18.42 6.83 6.37
C LYS A 182 18.40 5.32 6.43
N GLU A 183 17.92 4.73 7.53
CA GLU A 183 17.82 3.28 7.72
C GLU A 183 16.94 2.62 6.66
N TYR A 184 15.83 3.25 6.29
CA TYR A 184 14.96 2.79 5.21
C TYR A 184 15.68 2.81 3.85
N VAL A 185 16.38 3.91 3.55
CA VAL A 185 17.09 4.06 2.27
C VAL A 185 18.28 3.11 2.17
N ASP A 186 19.04 2.94 3.25
CA ASP A 186 20.14 1.97 3.31
C ASP A 186 19.63 0.56 3.07
N SER A 187 18.55 0.15 3.74
CA SER A 187 17.92 -1.15 3.52
C SER A 187 17.42 -1.34 2.09
N LEU A 188 16.86 -0.28 1.47
CA LEU A 188 16.45 -0.29 0.07
C LEU A 188 17.67 -0.51 -0.86
N LEU A 189 18.76 0.22 -0.65
CA LEU A 189 19.97 0.11 -1.47
C LEU A 189 20.63 -1.27 -1.33
N GLU A 190 20.68 -1.83 -0.11
CA GLU A 190 21.19 -3.19 0.13
C GLU A 190 20.42 -4.25 -0.66
N GLU A 191 19.08 -4.17 -0.67
CA GLU A 191 18.24 -5.09 -1.43
C GLU A 191 18.38 -4.89 -2.94
N LEU A 192 18.45 -3.65 -3.41
CA LEU A 192 18.67 -3.34 -4.83
C LEU A 192 20.03 -3.85 -5.33
N HIS A 193 21.07 -3.72 -4.51
CA HIS A 193 22.40 -4.25 -4.82
C HIS A 193 22.40 -5.78 -4.85
N ARG A 194 21.69 -6.43 -3.91
CA ARG A 194 21.53 -7.89 -3.91
C ARG A 194 20.79 -8.39 -5.17
N LEU A 195 19.79 -7.65 -5.63
CA LEU A 195 19.04 -7.99 -6.85
C LEU A 195 19.84 -7.70 -8.13
N ASN A 196 20.76 -6.74 -8.09
CA ASN A 196 21.51 -6.28 -9.27
C ASN A 196 23.02 -6.21 -8.98
N PRO A 197 23.69 -7.34 -8.69
CA PRO A 197 25.09 -7.35 -8.23
C PRO A 197 26.09 -6.83 -9.27
N SER A 198 25.71 -6.83 -10.56
CA SER A 198 26.53 -6.30 -11.65
C SER A 198 26.36 -4.80 -11.89
N VAL A 199 25.43 -4.13 -11.19
CA VAL A 199 25.15 -2.71 -11.36
C VAL A 199 25.88 -1.93 -10.26
N SER A 200 26.57 -0.86 -10.64
CA SER A 200 27.29 -0.02 -9.68
C SER A 200 26.33 0.67 -8.70
N GLU A 201 26.82 0.97 -7.50
CA GLU A 201 26.02 1.63 -6.47
C GLU A 201 25.55 3.03 -6.93
N GLN A 202 26.39 3.77 -7.65
CA GLN A 202 26.02 5.06 -8.24
C GLN A 202 24.83 4.93 -9.19
N GLU A 203 24.85 3.93 -10.08
CA GLU A 203 23.77 3.69 -11.03
C GLU A 203 22.47 3.28 -10.32
N ILE A 204 22.56 2.47 -9.26
CA ILE A 204 21.40 2.14 -8.42
C ILE A 204 20.81 3.41 -7.80
N ILE A 205 21.63 4.26 -7.18
CA ILE A 205 21.16 5.49 -6.53
C ILE A 205 20.54 6.44 -7.56
N LEU A 206 21.16 6.64 -8.72
CA LEU A 206 20.64 7.50 -9.79
C LEU A 206 19.28 7.01 -10.30
N ARG A 207 19.07 5.69 -10.43
CA ARG A 207 17.77 5.11 -10.78
C ARG A 207 16.73 5.40 -9.71
N GLN A 208 17.08 5.27 -8.43
CA GLN A 208 16.15 5.58 -7.34
C GLN A 208 15.79 7.06 -7.29
N LEU A 209 16.76 7.97 -7.46
CA LEU A 209 16.49 9.41 -7.57
C LEU A 209 15.48 9.71 -8.68
N LYS A 210 15.63 9.07 -9.85
CA LYS A 210 14.69 9.21 -10.97
C LYS A 210 13.29 8.68 -10.64
N ILE A 211 13.17 7.61 -9.85
CA ILE A 211 11.87 7.05 -9.44
C ILE A 211 11.17 8.00 -8.46
N PHE A 212 11.86 8.44 -7.42
CA PHE A 212 11.27 9.27 -6.36
C PHE A 212 11.02 10.72 -6.81
N ASN A 213 11.91 11.30 -7.60
CA ASN A 213 11.72 12.62 -8.20
C ASN A 213 12.25 12.66 -9.64
N PRO A 214 11.41 12.34 -10.65
CA PRO A 214 11.79 12.39 -12.06
C PRO A 214 12.23 13.77 -12.54
N ASN A 215 11.82 14.82 -11.83
CA ASN A 215 12.11 16.21 -12.21
C ASN A 215 13.37 16.77 -11.53
N LEU A 216 13.98 16.03 -10.60
CA LEU A 216 15.09 16.51 -9.77
C LEU A 216 16.26 17.04 -10.60
N ALA A 217 16.61 16.36 -11.69
CA ALA A 217 17.71 16.75 -12.57
C ALA A 217 17.47 18.08 -13.33
N TRP A 218 16.23 18.55 -13.39
CA TRP A 218 15.88 19.82 -14.05
C TRP A 218 15.90 21.01 -13.09
N GLU A 219 15.93 20.76 -11.78
CA GLU A 219 16.02 21.79 -10.76
C GLU A 219 17.35 22.54 -10.84
N VAL A 220 17.33 23.84 -10.52
CA VAL A 220 18.49 24.71 -10.69
C VAL A 220 19.59 24.35 -9.70
N GLU A 221 19.24 23.92 -8.48
CA GLU A 221 20.19 23.49 -7.46
C GLU A 221 20.89 22.16 -7.81
N ASN A 222 20.34 21.37 -8.74
CA ASN A 222 20.78 20.01 -9.04
C ASN A 222 21.44 19.88 -10.43
N GLN A 223 22.11 20.92 -10.92
CA GLN A 223 22.78 20.88 -12.23
C GLN A 223 23.85 19.77 -12.33
N GLU A 224 24.57 19.49 -11.25
CA GLU A 224 25.58 18.41 -11.22
C GLU A 224 24.96 17.03 -11.42
N LEU A 225 23.70 16.82 -11.01
CA LEU A 225 23.00 15.55 -11.20
C LEU A 225 22.89 15.17 -12.68
N ARG A 226 22.75 16.16 -13.58
CA ARG A 226 22.75 15.89 -15.04
C ARG A 226 24.09 15.31 -15.49
N ASN A 227 25.20 15.88 -15.01
CA ASN A 227 26.53 15.39 -15.33
C ASN A 227 26.75 13.96 -14.80
N TRP A 228 26.23 13.67 -13.60
CA TRP A 228 26.28 12.33 -12.99
C TRP A 228 25.39 11.32 -13.70
N ILE A 229 24.24 11.71 -14.22
CA ILE A 229 23.39 10.83 -15.05
C ILE A 229 24.13 10.41 -16.33
N GLU A 230 24.85 11.33 -16.97
CA GLU A 230 25.63 11.02 -18.17
C GLU A 230 26.94 10.28 -17.86
N ASN A 231 27.50 10.49 -16.67
CA ASN A 231 28.77 9.89 -16.24
C ASN A 231 28.68 9.37 -14.78
N PRO A 232 27.96 8.28 -14.51
CA PRO A 232 27.74 7.77 -13.15
C PRO A 232 29.02 7.52 -12.36
N GLU A 233 30.08 7.07 -13.04
CA GLU A 233 31.40 6.78 -12.47
C GLU A 233 32.06 7.98 -11.78
N LYS A 234 31.68 9.20 -12.20
CA LYS A 234 32.26 10.46 -11.68
C LYS A 234 31.50 11.00 -10.48
N ALA A 235 30.36 10.40 -10.13
CA ALA A 235 29.51 10.85 -9.04
C ALA A 235 30.07 10.40 -7.68
N PRO A 236 30.34 11.32 -6.73
CA PRO A 236 30.69 10.93 -5.37
C PRO A 236 29.52 10.20 -4.72
N ILE A 237 29.74 8.95 -4.28
CA ILE A 237 28.69 8.09 -3.70
C ILE A 237 28.01 8.77 -2.51
N GLU A 238 28.78 9.40 -1.62
CA GLU A 238 28.23 10.10 -0.45
C GLU A 238 27.27 11.24 -0.84
N ASN A 239 27.63 12.04 -1.84
CA ASN A 239 26.77 13.11 -2.33
C ASN A 239 25.47 12.57 -2.93
N LEU A 240 25.56 11.47 -3.69
CA LEU A 240 24.39 10.79 -4.24
C LEU A 240 23.48 10.21 -3.14
N LYS A 241 24.06 9.62 -2.10
CA LYS A 241 23.32 9.09 -0.95
C LYS A 241 22.63 10.20 -0.18
N ASP A 242 23.31 11.30 0.13
CA ASP A 242 22.71 12.44 0.83
C ASP A 242 21.54 13.05 0.03
N LEU A 243 21.68 13.15 -1.29
CA LEU A 243 20.60 13.58 -2.16
C LEU A 243 19.43 12.58 -2.16
N LEU A 244 19.71 11.27 -2.16
CA LEU A 244 18.68 10.24 -2.11
C LEU A 244 17.95 10.25 -0.77
N TYR A 245 18.65 10.33 0.37
CA TYR A 245 18.06 10.41 1.70
C TYR A 245 17.06 11.55 1.78
N SER A 246 17.49 12.76 1.42
CA SER A 246 16.61 13.94 1.45
C SER A 246 15.43 13.82 0.48
N THR A 247 15.64 13.28 -0.73
CA THR A 247 14.57 13.10 -1.73
C THR A 247 13.52 12.09 -1.26
N VAL A 248 13.93 10.95 -0.70
CA VAL A 248 13.02 9.90 -0.22
C VAL A 248 12.23 10.39 1.00
N GLU A 249 12.90 11.00 1.97
CA GLU A 249 12.27 11.59 3.15
C GLU A 249 11.22 12.64 2.76
N GLN A 250 11.58 13.58 1.88
CA GLN A 250 10.67 14.61 1.40
C GLN A 250 9.47 14.00 0.66
N THR A 251 9.69 12.97 -0.15
CA THR A 251 8.62 12.31 -0.91
C THR A 251 7.59 11.69 0.03
N TYR A 252 8.03 10.88 1.00
CA TYR A 252 7.11 10.24 1.94
C TYR A 252 6.48 11.22 2.93
N ASN A 253 7.22 12.24 3.40
CA ASN A 253 6.65 13.32 4.22
C ASN A 253 5.55 14.06 3.48
N LYS A 254 5.77 14.38 2.20
CA LYS A 254 4.76 14.99 1.33
C LYS A 254 3.54 14.09 1.17
N ARG A 255 3.71 12.78 0.94
CA ARG A 255 2.58 11.83 0.82
C ARG A 255 1.81 11.69 2.13
N ALA A 256 2.48 11.55 3.27
CA ALA A 256 1.84 11.49 4.58
C ALA A 256 1.01 12.75 4.85
N LYS A 257 1.59 13.94 4.63
CA LYS A 257 0.90 15.22 4.75
C LYS A 257 -0.30 15.31 3.79
N THR A 258 -0.11 14.91 2.55
CA THR A 258 -1.15 14.98 1.52
C THR A 258 -2.35 14.11 1.89
N LEU A 259 -2.13 12.85 2.23
CA LEU A 259 -3.21 11.93 2.62
C LEU A 259 -3.90 12.34 3.92
N LYS A 260 -3.16 12.94 4.86
CA LYS A 260 -3.68 13.31 6.18
C LYS A 260 -4.40 14.65 6.21
N GLU A 261 -3.93 15.64 5.46
CA GLU A 261 -4.31 17.05 5.66
C GLU A 261 -4.90 17.71 4.41
N THR A 262 -4.40 17.43 3.21
CA THR A 262 -4.67 18.32 2.04
C THR A 262 -5.43 17.66 0.90
N HIS A 263 -5.43 16.33 0.80
CA HIS A 263 -6.02 15.64 -0.34
C HIS A 263 -7.53 15.47 -0.18
N PRO A 264 -8.38 15.89 -1.15
CA PRO A 264 -9.82 15.70 -1.06
C PRO A 264 -10.24 14.22 -0.95
N LEU A 265 -9.55 13.29 -1.63
CA LEU A 265 -9.79 11.85 -1.45
C LEU A 265 -9.35 11.31 -0.07
N GLY A 266 -8.64 12.11 0.71
CA GLY A 266 -8.36 11.83 2.12
C GLY A 266 -9.63 11.79 2.97
N ILE A 267 -10.75 12.32 2.47
CA ILE A 267 -12.08 12.24 3.07
C ILE A 267 -13.12 11.87 2.00
N GLN A 268 -13.91 10.82 2.21
CA GLN A 268 -14.99 10.43 1.29
C GLN A 268 -16.30 10.15 2.02
N VAL A 269 -17.41 10.53 1.38
CA VAL A 269 -18.75 10.29 1.91
C VAL A 269 -19.13 8.83 1.70
N SER A 270 -19.52 8.15 2.77
CA SER A 270 -20.16 6.84 2.69
C SER A 270 -21.44 6.94 1.88
N LEU A 271 -21.51 6.26 0.75
CA LEU A 271 -22.68 6.27 -0.16
C LEU A 271 -23.93 5.66 0.47
N ARG A 272 -23.77 4.89 1.56
CA ARG A 272 -24.90 4.30 2.29
C ARG A 272 -25.43 5.24 3.38
N THR A 273 -24.54 5.91 4.11
CA THR A 273 -24.92 6.59 5.36
C THR A 273 -24.84 8.11 5.28
N GLY A 274 -24.23 8.66 4.23
CA GLY A 274 -23.93 10.09 4.13
C GLY A 274 -22.82 10.54 5.09
N VAL A 275 -22.17 9.65 5.83
CA VAL A 275 -21.11 10.05 6.79
C VAL A 275 -19.77 10.10 6.08
N ALA A 276 -19.06 11.22 6.18
CA ALA A 276 -17.68 11.35 5.69
C ALA A 276 -16.71 10.48 6.50
N ASN A 277 -15.82 9.75 5.82
CA ASN A 277 -14.77 8.88 6.38
C ASN A 277 -13.42 9.42 5.94
N GLY A 278 -12.47 9.55 6.86
CA GLY A 278 -11.11 9.91 6.53
C GLY A 278 -10.13 8.73 6.49
N VAL A 279 -9.01 8.94 5.81
CA VAL A 279 -7.87 8.02 5.77
C VAL A 279 -7.09 8.10 7.09
N LEU A 280 -6.71 6.95 7.64
CA LEU A 280 -5.91 6.86 8.86
C LEU A 280 -4.44 6.67 8.48
N VAL A 281 -3.61 7.70 8.68
CA VAL A 281 -2.20 7.68 8.24
C VAL A 281 -1.29 7.24 9.39
N VAL A 282 -0.49 6.19 9.17
CA VAL A 282 0.49 5.66 10.13
C VAL A 282 1.84 5.45 9.44
N ARG A 283 2.93 5.46 10.21
CA ARG A 283 4.29 5.39 9.66
C ARG A 283 5.17 4.28 10.26
N THR A 284 4.68 3.63 11.31
CA THR A 284 5.37 2.53 11.99
C THR A 284 4.57 1.24 11.88
N ILE A 285 5.27 0.10 11.87
CA ILE A 285 4.63 -1.23 11.83
C ILE A 285 3.80 -1.45 13.10
N GLU A 286 4.27 -0.95 14.24
CA GLU A 286 3.56 -1.04 15.52
C GLU A 286 2.21 -0.30 15.46
N ASP A 287 2.20 0.97 15.07
CA ASP A 287 0.96 1.76 14.97
C ASP A 287 -0.01 1.15 13.95
N CYS A 288 0.51 0.70 12.81
CA CYS A 288 -0.28 0.00 11.81
C CYS A 288 -0.95 -1.26 12.39
N SER A 289 -0.17 -2.07 13.10
CA SER A 289 -0.66 -3.33 13.69
C SER A 289 -1.69 -3.07 14.78
N ARG A 290 -1.45 -2.10 15.68
CA ARG A 290 -2.41 -1.68 16.71
C ARG A 290 -3.70 -1.13 16.10
N LEU A 291 -3.59 -0.37 15.02
CA LEU A 291 -4.75 0.20 14.36
C LEU A 291 -5.59 -0.87 13.65
N ILE A 292 -4.96 -1.84 12.98
CA ILE A 292 -5.66 -3.03 12.44
C ILE A 292 -6.40 -3.76 13.55
N GLU A 293 -5.72 -4.08 14.66
CA GLU A 293 -6.34 -4.77 15.80
C GLU A 293 -7.55 -4.00 16.34
N THR A 294 -7.39 -2.71 16.64
CA THR A 294 -8.45 -1.89 17.24
C THR A 294 -9.65 -1.72 16.31
N ILE A 295 -9.44 -1.63 14.99
CA ILE A 295 -10.55 -1.65 14.02
C ILE A 295 -11.27 -3.00 14.07
N LEU A 296 -10.54 -4.11 13.99
CA LEU A 296 -11.11 -5.46 13.93
C LEU A 296 -11.84 -5.87 15.21
N LEU A 297 -11.40 -5.36 16.36
CA LEU A 297 -12.00 -5.57 17.67
C LEU A 297 -13.03 -4.49 18.05
N ASN A 298 -13.29 -3.50 17.20
CA ASN A 298 -14.20 -2.38 17.50
C ASN A 298 -13.80 -1.65 18.80
N LYS A 299 -12.50 -1.37 18.95
CA LYS A 299 -11.84 -0.73 20.10
C LYS A 299 -11.16 0.60 19.75
N MET A 300 -11.45 1.19 18.59
CA MET A 300 -10.90 2.49 18.24
C MET A 300 -11.33 3.55 19.26
N SER A 301 -10.41 4.46 19.56
CA SER A 301 -10.63 5.60 20.46
C SER A 301 -10.51 6.90 19.70
N PHE A 302 -11.31 7.87 20.09
CA PHE A 302 -11.48 9.11 19.34
C PHE A 302 -11.59 10.33 20.26
N LYS A 303 -11.20 11.48 19.69
CA LYS A 303 -11.44 12.81 20.27
C LYS A 303 -12.29 13.63 19.32
N VAL A 304 -13.19 14.42 19.89
CA VAL A 304 -13.94 15.42 19.13
C VAL A 304 -13.16 16.72 19.17
N GLU A 305 -12.86 17.27 17.99
CA GLU A 305 -12.13 18.52 17.83
C GLU A 305 -12.94 19.49 16.97
N LYS A 306 -12.67 20.78 17.15
CA LYS A 306 -13.20 21.87 16.32
C LYS A 306 -12.07 22.35 15.43
N LEU A 307 -12.30 22.38 14.13
CA LEU A 307 -11.36 22.92 13.16
C LEU A 307 -11.93 24.26 12.66
N PRO A 308 -11.37 25.40 13.11
CA PRO A 308 -11.82 26.72 12.68
C PRO A 308 -11.31 27.05 11.28
N GLU A 309 -12.22 27.46 10.41
CA GLU A 309 -11.94 28.09 9.12
C GLU A 309 -12.41 29.56 9.17
N PRO A 310 -11.94 30.46 8.27
CA PRO A 310 -12.17 31.90 8.37
C PRO A 310 -13.62 32.34 8.62
N ASN A 311 -14.62 31.56 8.19
CA ASN A 311 -16.04 31.85 8.38
C ASN A 311 -16.88 30.64 8.84
N GLU A 312 -16.26 29.50 9.12
CA GLU A 312 -16.96 28.23 9.38
C GLU A 312 -16.26 27.44 10.48
N GLU A 313 -16.99 26.56 11.17
CA GLU A 313 -16.40 25.64 12.16
C GLU A 313 -16.74 24.20 11.78
N TYR A 314 -15.70 23.43 11.51
CA TYR A 314 -15.83 22.00 11.21
C TYR A 314 -15.73 21.23 12.52
N LEU A 315 -16.53 20.18 12.67
CA LEU A 315 -16.42 19.24 13.79
C LEU A 315 -15.78 17.95 13.28
N THR A 316 -14.63 17.60 13.85
CA THR A 316 -13.86 16.43 13.46
C THR A 316 -13.86 15.40 14.58
N LEU A 317 -13.86 14.13 14.19
CA LEU A 317 -13.58 13.01 15.07
C LEU A 317 -12.19 12.49 14.72
N VAL A 318 -11.22 12.69 15.60
CA VAL A 318 -9.80 12.36 15.38
C VAL A 318 -9.47 11.05 16.07
N GLU A 319 -8.85 10.11 15.35
CA GLU A 319 -8.45 8.79 15.85
C GLU A 319 -7.14 8.86 16.65
N ASP A 320 -7.07 8.13 17.76
CA ASP A 320 -6.01 8.30 18.76
C ASP A 320 -4.61 7.79 18.35
N ILE A 321 -4.47 6.77 17.50
CA ILE A 321 -3.17 6.25 17.09
C ILE A 321 -2.61 7.08 15.93
N SER A 322 -3.32 7.12 14.81
CA SER A 322 -2.93 7.84 13.59
C SER A 322 -2.98 9.37 13.71
N LYS A 323 -3.73 9.88 14.71
CA LYS A 323 -4.07 11.30 14.83
C LYS A 323 -4.69 11.86 13.55
N SER A 324 -5.38 11.02 12.79
CA SER A 324 -6.03 11.39 11.54
C SER A 324 -7.51 11.65 11.77
N ILE A 325 -8.10 12.51 10.93
CA ILE A 325 -9.55 12.71 10.93
C ILE A 325 -10.21 11.40 10.49
N PHE A 326 -10.98 10.77 11.37
CA PHE A 326 -11.77 9.59 11.05
C PHE A 326 -13.13 9.98 10.48
N ARG A 327 -13.77 11.02 11.05
CA ARG A 327 -15.05 11.58 10.59
C ARG A 327 -14.98 13.10 10.59
N VAL A 328 -15.73 13.72 9.68
CA VAL A 328 -15.92 15.17 9.66
C VAL A 328 -17.38 15.50 9.45
N LYS A 329 -17.86 16.53 10.16
CA LYS A 329 -19.07 17.27 9.86
C LYS A 329 -18.63 18.64 9.36
N THR A 330 -19.07 18.99 8.15
CA THR A 330 -18.79 20.29 7.54
C THR A 330 -19.41 21.44 8.34
N GLY A 331 -18.73 22.59 8.35
CA GLY A 331 -19.27 23.85 8.85
C GLY A 331 -20.17 24.56 7.84
N ASP A 332 -20.01 24.26 6.54
CA ASP A 332 -20.83 24.80 5.46
C ASP A 332 -22.30 24.32 5.55
N GLU A 333 -23.23 25.26 5.70
CA GLU A 333 -24.67 24.99 5.80
C GLU A 333 -25.28 24.48 4.49
N ILE A 334 -24.82 24.96 3.33
CA ILE A 334 -25.30 24.52 2.01
C ILE A 334 -24.86 23.09 1.77
N LEU A 335 -23.58 22.79 2.06
CA LEU A 335 -23.07 21.43 1.93
C LEU A 335 -23.75 20.48 2.91
N THR A 336 -24.00 20.91 4.16
CA THR A 336 -24.79 20.13 5.13
C THR A 336 -26.15 19.77 4.56
N ASN A 337 -26.88 20.74 4.01
CA ASN A 337 -28.20 20.50 3.39
C ASN A 337 -28.12 19.69 2.08
N SER A 338 -26.95 19.43 1.52
CA SER A 338 -26.81 18.65 0.28
C SER A 338 -26.74 17.13 0.54
N PHE A 339 -26.57 16.69 1.79
CA PHE A 339 -26.52 15.25 2.08
C PHE A 339 -27.91 14.59 1.97
N TRP A 340 -28.01 13.55 1.15
CA TRP A 340 -29.27 12.84 0.90
C TRP A 340 -29.86 12.15 2.15
N ASN A 341 -29.04 11.87 3.17
CA ASN A 341 -29.48 11.21 4.39
C ASN A 341 -30.45 12.08 5.23
N PHE A 342 -30.60 13.36 4.91
CA PHE A 342 -31.66 14.21 5.47
C PHE A 342 -33.01 14.04 4.76
N TYR A 343 -33.03 13.42 3.57
CA TYR A 343 -34.21 13.37 2.70
C TYR A 343 -34.70 11.95 2.40
N LEU A 344 -33.86 10.93 2.63
CA LEU A 344 -34.20 9.53 2.40
C LEU A 344 -34.52 8.84 3.75
N GLU A 345 -35.76 8.35 3.91
CA GLU A 345 -36.22 7.53 5.04
C GLU A 345 -35.67 6.10 5.00
#